data_AF-A0A813JJU1-F1
#
_entry.id   AF-A0A813JJU1-F1
#
_cell.length_a   1.000
_cell.length_b   1.000
_cell.length_c   1.000
_cell.angle_alpha   90.00
_cell.angle_beta   90.00
_cell.angle_gamma   90.00
#
_symmetry.space_group_name_H-M   'P 1'
#
loop_
_entity.id
_entity.type
_entity.pdbx_description
1 polymer ?
#
loop_
_entity_poly.entity_id
_entity_poly.type
_entity_poly.pdbx_seq_one_letter_code
_entity_poly.pdbx_strand_id
1 'polypeptide(L)'
;VFHWHFTDDEGWRLEVKSLPNLTAYGAWRGRGEAVEPQYGSGPGRYGGFYTHEDVRMIVRYAEARGIVIVPEIDVPGHCYAAIQALPELLGPTVRERADGPTSVQGFRRNVLNPDAPATYEFLEKVFTEVLEIFPAPLGVHIGMDEIPRGAWSADERKEAALKARLASWLQNFLALRGRALLGWEEAFYEEGGLDPAANPRATVVAWKQDERFAVTAANAGFDVIASPAHFLYLDIVQGLSWEDRGLYWSVTALPVERVYAYEPLDRLRQLGLESGAESRIRGVQAALWSETVDTPERAEEMLFPRLLAVSELAWTDPSRKHWGDFQWRLAPHLAWLAQESSVRHGGTACGIVANSDFLRVPSGK
;
A
#
# COMPACT_ATOMS: atom_id res chain seq x y z
N VAL A 1 -5.19 -11.87 2.53
CA VAL A 1 -5.53 -10.54 3.09
C VAL A 1 -5.61 -9.57 1.94
N PHE A 2 -6.57 -8.65 1.94
CA PHE A 2 -6.64 -7.55 0.99
C PHE A 2 -6.35 -6.25 1.76
N HIS A 3 -5.14 -5.73 1.58
CA HIS A 3 -4.76 -4.42 2.09
C HIS A 3 -5.27 -3.36 1.14
N TRP A 4 -6.12 -2.45 1.62
CA TRP A 4 -6.82 -1.50 0.78
C TRP A 4 -6.43 -0.05 1.10
N HIS A 5 -5.58 0.50 0.24
CA HIS A 5 -5.10 1.88 0.26
C HIS A 5 -6.19 2.83 -0.27
N PHE A 6 -6.86 3.56 0.62
CA PHE A 6 -7.99 4.42 0.26
C PHE A 6 -7.63 5.88 -0.01
N THR A 7 -6.48 6.35 0.47
CA THR A 7 -6.23 7.78 0.62
C THR A 7 -4.79 8.11 0.29
N ASP A 8 -4.58 9.03 -0.63
CA ASP A 8 -3.27 9.55 -0.99
C ASP A 8 -3.43 11.03 -1.44
N ASP A 9 -2.33 11.65 -1.86
CA ASP A 9 -2.26 13.02 -2.35
C ASP A 9 -3.24 13.30 -3.50
N GLU A 10 -3.44 12.35 -4.42
CA GLU A 10 -4.21 12.55 -5.64
C GLU A 10 -5.66 12.04 -5.55
N GLY A 11 -6.06 11.56 -4.36
CA GLY A 11 -7.46 11.58 -3.98
C GLY A 11 -7.85 10.71 -2.79
N TRP A 12 -9.05 11.01 -2.31
CA TRP A 12 -9.68 10.38 -1.16
C TRP A 12 -10.83 9.47 -1.61
N ARG A 13 -10.75 8.16 -1.35
CA ARG A 13 -11.67 7.16 -1.93
C ARG A 13 -12.70 6.59 -0.97
N LEU A 14 -12.76 7.04 0.28
CA LEU A 14 -13.67 6.49 1.29
C LEU A 14 -14.71 7.52 1.73
N GLU A 15 -16.00 7.20 1.69
CA GLU A 15 -16.99 8.07 2.34
C GLU A 15 -16.74 8.15 3.85
N VAL A 16 -16.76 9.37 4.39
CA VAL A 16 -16.79 9.66 5.84
C VAL A 16 -17.95 10.60 6.06
N LYS A 17 -19.05 10.10 6.61
CA LYS A 17 -20.33 10.82 6.66
C LYS A 17 -20.27 12.08 7.49
N SER A 18 -19.45 12.08 8.54
CA SER A 18 -19.22 13.26 9.37
C SER A 18 -18.32 14.32 8.70
N LEU A 19 -17.68 13.99 7.58
CA LEU A 19 -16.76 14.85 6.82
C LEU A 19 -17.02 14.73 5.30
N PRO A 20 -18.22 15.13 4.81
CA PRO A 20 -18.62 14.92 3.42
C PRO A 20 -17.74 15.65 2.39
N ASN A 21 -17.02 16.69 2.81
CA ASN A 21 -16.09 17.41 1.94
C ASN A 21 -14.96 16.52 1.41
N LEU A 22 -14.56 15.49 2.15
CA LEU A 22 -13.49 14.57 1.75
C LEU A 22 -13.81 13.88 0.42
N THR A 23 -15.07 13.47 0.22
CA THR A 23 -15.50 12.87 -1.06
C THR A 23 -16.14 13.87 -2.02
N ALA A 24 -16.68 15.00 -1.53
CA ALA A 24 -17.18 16.05 -2.41
C ALA A 24 -16.06 16.71 -3.22
N TYR A 25 -14.88 16.90 -2.62
CA TYR A 25 -13.72 17.55 -3.22
C TYR A 25 -12.53 16.60 -3.39
N GLY A 26 -12.10 15.93 -2.33
CA GLY A 26 -10.89 15.09 -2.35
C GLY A 26 -10.99 13.84 -3.24
N ALA A 27 -12.20 13.35 -3.55
CA ALA A 27 -12.37 12.21 -4.46
C ALA A 27 -12.24 12.55 -5.94
N TRP A 28 -12.10 13.83 -6.29
CA TRP A 28 -12.15 14.31 -7.67
C TRP A 28 -10.96 15.18 -7.99
N ARG A 29 -10.41 15.00 -9.18
CA ARG A 29 -9.35 15.84 -9.74
C ARG A 29 -9.67 16.26 -11.17
N GLY A 30 -9.17 17.40 -11.58
CA GLY A 30 -9.53 17.98 -12.87
C GLY A 30 -9.18 19.46 -12.93
N ARG A 31 -9.18 20.04 -14.13
CA ARG A 31 -8.88 21.48 -14.26
C ARG A 31 -9.97 22.30 -13.57
N GLY A 32 -9.63 23.00 -12.51
CA GLY A 32 -10.56 23.79 -11.70
C GLY A 32 -11.28 23.00 -10.59
N GLU A 33 -10.94 21.73 -10.39
CA GLU A 33 -11.27 21.00 -9.17
C GLU A 33 -10.28 21.39 -8.05
N ALA A 34 -10.59 20.99 -6.80
CA ALA A 34 -9.71 21.27 -5.66
C ALA A 34 -8.36 20.53 -5.76
N VAL A 35 -8.36 19.34 -6.35
CA VAL A 35 -7.15 18.58 -6.68
C VAL A 35 -6.88 18.74 -8.18
N GLU A 36 -5.69 19.20 -8.54
CA GLU A 36 -5.30 19.37 -9.94
C GLU A 36 -5.17 18.02 -10.67
N PRO A 37 -5.27 17.99 -12.02
CA PRO A 37 -5.08 16.76 -12.79
C PRO A 37 -3.73 16.10 -12.51
N GLN A 38 -3.75 14.79 -12.27
CA GLN A 38 -2.57 13.95 -12.04
C GLN A 38 -2.56 12.76 -13.00
N TYR A 39 -1.37 12.20 -13.24
CA TYR A 39 -1.20 10.92 -13.94
C TYR A 39 -1.85 10.83 -15.33
N GLY A 40 -1.95 11.95 -16.06
CA GLY A 40 -2.57 11.94 -17.39
C GLY A 40 -4.09 11.76 -17.39
N SER A 41 -4.77 11.96 -16.26
CA SER A 41 -6.25 11.89 -16.14
C SER A 41 -7.03 12.86 -17.04
N GLY A 42 -6.33 13.78 -17.72
CA GLY A 42 -6.91 14.77 -18.62
C GLY A 42 -7.46 16.00 -17.89
N PRO A 43 -7.98 16.99 -18.63
CA PRO A 43 -8.46 18.25 -18.05
C PRO A 43 -9.87 18.14 -17.44
N GLY A 44 -10.63 17.11 -17.78
CA GLY A 44 -11.99 16.89 -17.25
C GLY A 44 -11.96 16.41 -15.79
N ARG A 45 -13.14 16.37 -15.17
CA ARG A 45 -13.31 15.78 -13.84
C ARG A 45 -13.10 14.27 -13.92
N TYR A 46 -12.14 13.78 -13.14
CA TYR A 46 -11.76 12.37 -13.02
C TYR A 46 -11.79 11.98 -11.53
N GLY A 47 -12.30 10.79 -11.21
CA GLY A 47 -12.28 10.27 -9.85
C GLY A 47 -13.47 9.37 -9.52
N GLY A 48 -13.74 9.29 -8.22
CA GLY A 48 -14.72 8.38 -7.62
C GLY A 48 -14.32 8.00 -6.20
N PHE A 49 -15.27 7.42 -5.46
CA PHE A 49 -15.09 6.95 -4.09
C PHE A 49 -16.09 5.83 -3.79
N TYR A 50 -15.84 5.10 -2.70
CA TYR A 50 -16.69 4.04 -2.18
C TYR A 50 -17.55 4.58 -1.03
N THR A 51 -18.86 4.36 -1.11
CA THR A 51 -19.77 4.65 0.00
C THR A 51 -19.62 3.60 1.10
N HIS A 52 -20.17 3.86 2.29
CA HIS A 52 -20.22 2.85 3.35
C HIS A 52 -20.94 1.57 2.88
N GLU A 53 -21.92 1.65 1.98
CA GLU A 53 -22.61 0.45 1.48
C GLU A 53 -21.75 -0.33 0.49
N ASP A 54 -21.02 0.35 -0.40
CA ASP A 54 -20.06 -0.31 -1.31
C ASP A 54 -19.00 -1.07 -0.50
N VAL A 55 -18.45 -0.42 0.53
CA VAL A 55 -17.47 -1.03 1.43
C VAL A 55 -18.05 -2.26 2.13
N ARG A 56 -19.25 -2.16 2.72
CA ARG A 56 -19.88 -3.31 3.39
C ARG A 56 -20.17 -4.46 2.42
N MET A 57 -20.55 -4.15 1.18
CA MET A 57 -20.73 -5.16 0.13
C MET A 57 -19.41 -5.88 -0.17
N ILE A 58 -18.32 -5.12 -0.34
CA ILE A 58 -17.00 -5.67 -0.68
C ILE A 58 -16.43 -6.47 0.50
N VAL A 59 -16.60 -6.00 1.74
CA VAL A 59 -16.23 -6.76 2.96
C VAL A 59 -16.96 -8.10 2.99
N ARG A 60 -18.30 -8.12 2.81
CA ARG A 60 -19.08 -9.37 2.76
C ARG A 60 -18.60 -10.30 1.64
N TYR A 61 -18.27 -9.74 0.48
CA TYR A 61 -17.79 -10.51 -0.67
C TYR A 61 -16.42 -11.16 -0.40
N ALA A 62 -15.52 -10.42 0.26
CA ALA A 62 -14.20 -10.89 0.67
C ALA A 62 -14.28 -11.96 1.77
N GLU A 63 -15.12 -11.74 2.79
CA GLU A 63 -15.34 -12.69 3.89
C GLU A 63 -15.85 -14.04 3.39
N ALA A 64 -16.78 -14.04 2.43
CA ALA A 64 -17.29 -15.26 1.78
C ALA A 64 -16.19 -16.07 1.06
N ARG A 65 -15.01 -15.48 0.84
CA ARG A 65 -13.82 -16.09 0.21
C ARG A 65 -12.66 -16.30 1.19
N GLY A 66 -12.88 -16.09 2.49
CA GLY A 66 -11.83 -16.18 3.51
C GLY A 66 -10.79 -15.06 3.42
N ILE A 67 -11.12 -13.93 2.76
CA ILE A 67 -10.25 -12.78 2.62
C ILE A 67 -10.63 -11.74 3.68
N VAL A 68 -9.68 -11.41 4.55
CA VAL A 68 -9.79 -10.26 5.47
C VAL A 68 -9.35 -9.00 4.76
N ILE A 69 -10.13 -7.92 4.89
CA ILE A 69 -9.75 -6.57 4.43
C ILE A 69 -9.09 -5.80 5.58
N VAL A 70 -7.94 -5.19 5.29
CA VAL A 70 -7.26 -4.22 6.16
C VAL A 70 -7.37 -2.85 5.49
N PRO A 71 -8.13 -1.90 6.05
CA PRO A 71 -8.21 -0.56 5.48
C PRO A 71 -6.95 0.25 5.83
N GLU A 72 -6.53 1.09 4.90
CA GLU A 72 -5.48 2.08 5.12
C GLU A 72 -6.02 3.49 4.95
N ILE A 73 -5.73 4.32 5.96
CA ILE A 73 -5.84 5.78 5.90
C ILE A 73 -4.45 6.32 6.17
N ASP A 74 -3.79 6.80 5.12
CA ASP A 74 -2.41 7.25 5.17
C ASP A 74 -2.30 8.62 5.81
N VAL A 75 -1.60 8.68 6.95
CA VAL A 75 -1.36 9.90 7.73
C VAL A 75 0.02 9.83 8.40
N PRO A 76 0.67 10.99 8.65
CA PRO A 76 0.29 12.33 8.26
C PRO A 76 0.77 12.74 6.87
N GLY A 77 1.65 11.96 6.23
CA GLY A 77 2.04 12.16 4.84
C GLY A 77 0.88 11.90 3.88
N HIS A 78 1.11 12.05 2.59
CA HIS A 78 0.15 11.61 1.55
C HIS A 78 -1.29 12.16 1.74
N CYS A 79 -1.41 13.37 2.28
CA CYS A 79 -2.68 13.95 2.71
C CYS A 79 -3.12 15.15 1.87
N TYR A 80 -2.54 15.39 0.70
CA TYR A 80 -2.88 16.57 -0.12
C TYR A 80 -4.37 16.64 -0.43
N ALA A 81 -5.00 15.55 -0.88
CA ALA A 81 -6.44 15.52 -1.18
C ALA A 81 -7.32 15.84 0.05
N ALA A 82 -6.98 15.29 1.21
CA ALA A 82 -7.67 15.58 2.47
C ALA A 82 -7.53 17.05 2.86
N ILE A 83 -6.34 17.62 2.69
CA ILE A 83 -6.03 19.03 2.97
C ILE A 83 -6.77 19.96 2.00
N GLN A 84 -6.88 19.62 0.71
CA GLN A 84 -7.68 20.42 -0.23
C GLN A 84 -9.17 20.43 0.14
N ALA A 85 -9.69 19.31 0.65
CA ALA A 85 -11.06 19.20 1.11
C ALA A 85 -11.31 19.90 2.46
N LEU A 86 -10.32 19.87 3.35
CA LEU A 86 -10.36 20.40 4.72
C LEU A 86 -9.10 21.24 5.01
N PRO A 87 -9.03 22.49 4.51
CA PRO A 87 -7.81 23.30 4.59
C PRO A 87 -7.28 23.51 6.01
N GLU A 88 -8.14 23.49 7.03
CA GLU A 88 -7.80 23.63 8.45
C GLU A 88 -6.76 22.61 8.94
N LEU A 89 -6.62 21.46 8.25
CA LEU A 89 -5.66 20.40 8.57
C LEU A 89 -4.19 20.82 8.42
N LEU A 90 -3.90 21.84 7.61
CA LEU A 90 -2.55 22.40 7.50
C LEU A 90 -2.08 23.12 8.77
N GLY A 91 -3.01 23.57 9.61
CA GLY A 91 -2.70 24.42 10.75
C GLY A 91 -2.08 25.79 10.38
N PRO A 92 -1.95 26.69 11.36
CA PRO A 92 -1.48 28.05 11.12
C PRO A 92 0.02 28.10 10.74
N THR A 93 0.85 27.27 11.38
CA THR A 93 2.32 27.30 11.24
C THR A 93 2.80 26.92 9.84
N VAL A 94 2.13 25.99 9.17
CA VAL A 94 2.49 25.55 7.81
C VAL A 94 1.84 26.43 6.76
N ARG A 95 0.64 27.00 7.01
CA ARG A 95 -0.02 27.94 6.10
C ARG A 95 0.83 29.17 5.80
N GLU A 96 1.55 29.66 6.81
CA GLU A 96 2.43 30.83 6.71
C GLU A 96 3.79 30.53 6.03
N ARG A 97 4.19 29.26 5.93
CA ARG A 97 5.40 28.84 5.19
C ARG A 97 5.06 28.63 3.71
N ALA A 98 5.39 29.60 2.87
CA ALA A 98 5.28 29.47 1.40
C ALA A 98 6.29 28.44 0.82
N ASP A 99 7.47 28.32 1.45
CA ASP A 99 8.59 27.48 1.01
C ASP A 99 8.76 26.22 1.88
N GLY A 100 7.65 25.51 2.16
CA GLY A 100 7.70 24.22 2.84
C GLY A 100 8.42 23.14 2.01
N PRO A 101 8.84 22.02 2.64
CA PRO A 101 9.46 20.92 1.92
C PRO A 101 8.50 20.35 0.86
N THR A 102 9.09 19.73 -0.15
CA THR A 102 8.36 19.05 -1.22
C THR A 102 8.46 17.54 -0.99
N SER A 103 7.35 16.82 -1.13
CA SER A 103 7.30 15.37 -1.02
C SER A 103 8.02 14.68 -2.18
N VAL A 104 8.18 13.37 -2.06
CA VAL A 104 8.79 12.52 -3.10
C VAL A 104 8.04 12.66 -4.43
N GLN A 105 6.72 12.82 -4.36
CA GLN A 105 5.78 12.96 -5.47
C GLN A 105 5.70 14.39 -6.02
N GLY A 106 6.42 15.35 -5.42
CA GLY A 106 6.44 16.74 -5.88
C GLY A 106 5.36 17.63 -5.28
N PHE A 107 4.59 17.14 -4.30
CA PHE A 107 3.59 17.96 -3.61
C PHE A 107 4.22 18.82 -2.52
N ARG A 108 3.68 20.03 -2.35
CA ARG A 108 3.93 20.84 -1.16
C ARG A 108 2.69 20.82 -0.30
N ARG A 109 2.88 20.97 1.02
CA ARG A 109 1.76 21.08 1.98
C ARG A 109 0.82 19.88 1.90
N ASN A 110 1.40 18.69 1.80
CA ASN A 110 0.69 17.41 1.76
C ASN A 110 0.72 16.67 3.11
N VAL A 111 1.11 17.35 4.19
CA VAL A 111 1.29 16.72 5.50
C VAL A 111 0.30 17.32 6.50
N LEU A 112 -0.45 16.46 7.20
CA LEU A 112 -1.31 16.89 8.32
C LEU A 112 -0.47 17.56 9.40
N ASN A 113 -0.97 18.61 10.03
CA ASN A 113 -0.21 19.35 11.04
C ASN A 113 -0.59 18.91 12.46
N PRO A 114 0.32 18.27 13.23
CA PRO A 114 0.03 17.85 14.59
C PRO A 114 -0.27 19.00 15.55
N ASP A 115 0.10 20.25 15.26
CA ASP A 115 -0.22 21.43 16.07
C ASP A 115 -1.63 21.98 15.82
N ALA A 116 -2.33 21.52 14.78
CA ALA A 116 -3.69 21.92 14.49
C ALA A 116 -4.69 21.05 15.30
N PRO A 117 -5.58 21.65 16.13
CA PRO A 117 -6.65 20.89 16.79
C PRO A 117 -7.55 20.14 15.79
N ALA A 118 -7.78 20.73 14.62
CA ALA A 118 -8.54 20.13 13.53
C ALA A 118 -7.98 18.77 13.07
N THR A 119 -6.66 18.55 13.18
CA THR A 119 -6.04 17.25 12.85
C THR A 119 -6.60 16.14 13.72
N TYR A 120 -6.71 16.34 15.03
CA TYR A 120 -7.20 15.29 15.93
C TYR A 120 -8.72 15.08 15.79
N GLU A 121 -9.50 16.14 15.56
CA GLU A 121 -10.93 16.01 15.26
C GLU A 121 -11.17 15.23 13.96
N PHE A 122 -10.34 15.48 12.93
CA PHE A 122 -10.35 14.74 11.68
C PHE A 122 -10.02 13.26 11.89
N LEU A 123 -8.89 12.96 12.56
CA LEU A 123 -8.47 11.58 12.80
C LEU A 123 -9.52 10.83 13.63
N GLU A 124 -10.06 11.46 14.67
CA GLU A 124 -11.11 10.85 15.51
C GLU A 124 -12.34 10.48 14.69
N LYS A 125 -12.84 11.40 13.86
CA LYS A 125 -14.01 11.15 13.00
C LYS A 125 -13.74 10.04 11.98
N VAL A 126 -12.63 10.15 11.24
CA VAL A 126 -12.27 9.19 10.19
C VAL A 126 -12.09 7.79 10.76
N PHE A 127 -11.21 7.63 11.76
CA PHE A 127 -10.93 6.31 12.31
C PHE A 127 -12.13 5.74 13.08
N THR A 128 -13.02 6.58 13.65
CA THR A 128 -14.27 6.08 14.24
C THR A 128 -15.17 5.42 13.19
N GLU A 129 -15.37 6.07 12.04
CA GLU A 129 -16.21 5.53 10.96
C GLU A 129 -15.55 4.32 10.25
N VAL A 130 -14.22 4.36 10.04
CA VAL A 130 -13.46 3.20 9.52
C VAL A 130 -13.65 1.98 10.43
N LEU A 131 -13.53 2.15 11.74
CA LEU A 131 -13.70 1.04 12.69
C LEU A 131 -15.16 0.53 12.80
N GLU A 132 -16.13 1.32 12.35
CA GLU A 132 -17.54 0.91 12.26
C GLU A 132 -17.79 0.03 11.03
N ILE A 133 -17.25 0.41 9.87
CA ILE A 133 -17.53 -0.28 8.59
C ILE A 133 -16.58 -1.43 8.30
N PHE A 134 -15.40 -1.44 8.93
CA PHE A 134 -14.45 -2.55 8.86
C PHE A 134 -14.43 -3.32 10.18
N PRO A 135 -14.90 -4.58 10.22
CA PRO A 135 -14.76 -5.41 11.41
C PRO A 135 -13.28 -5.69 11.75
N ALA A 136 -12.35 -5.45 10.81
CA ALA A 136 -10.90 -5.27 10.96
C ALA A 136 -10.26 -6.17 12.05
N PRO A 137 -10.32 -7.51 11.90
CA PRO A 137 -9.75 -8.43 12.88
C PRO A 137 -8.22 -8.33 12.96
N LEU A 138 -7.58 -7.84 11.89
CA LEU A 138 -6.13 -7.67 11.79
C LEU A 138 -5.65 -6.25 12.12
N GLY A 139 -6.55 -5.27 12.25
CA GLY A 139 -6.20 -3.87 12.54
C GLY A 139 -6.48 -2.89 11.41
N VAL A 140 -5.92 -1.69 11.53
CA VAL A 140 -6.02 -0.60 10.55
C VAL A 140 -4.61 -0.11 10.22
N HIS A 141 -4.34 0.09 8.94
CA HIS A 141 -3.09 0.68 8.48
C HIS A 141 -3.18 2.20 8.52
N ILE A 142 -2.16 2.86 9.10
CA ILE A 142 -2.13 4.32 9.27
C ILE A 142 -1.16 5.02 8.32
N GLY A 143 -0.54 4.27 7.40
CA GLY A 143 0.49 4.78 6.49
C GLY A 143 1.77 5.13 7.24
N MET A 144 2.06 6.43 7.37
CA MET A 144 3.23 7.05 8.01
C MET A 144 4.53 7.01 7.19
N ASP A 145 4.44 6.77 5.89
CA ASP A 145 5.57 6.81 4.96
C ASP A 145 5.86 8.23 4.43
N GLU A 146 7.09 8.37 3.93
CA GLU A 146 7.58 9.50 3.14
C GLU A 146 7.27 10.92 3.65
N ILE A 147 7.15 11.09 4.97
CA ILE A 147 6.98 12.42 5.59
C ILE A 147 8.20 13.28 5.24
N PRO A 148 8.03 14.39 4.48
CA PRO A 148 9.15 15.21 4.06
C PRO A 148 9.88 15.81 5.27
N ARG A 149 11.21 15.75 5.30
CA ARG A 149 12.00 16.35 6.38
C ARG A 149 11.69 17.84 6.51
N GLY A 150 11.32 18.25 7.73
CA GLY A 150 11.00 19.64 8.04
C GLY A 150 9.60 20.06 7.60
N ALA A 151 8.67 19.09 7.54
CA ALA A 151 7.27 19.29 7.20
C ALA A 151 6.61 20.30 8.15
N TRP A 152 6.95 20.25 9.45
CA TRP A 152 6.38 21.14 10.46
C TRP A 152 7.39 22.14 11.01
N SER A 153 8.66 21.75 11.12
CA SER A 153 9.71 22.54 11.78
C SER A 153 11.08 22.31 11.15
N ALA A 154 11.89 23.36 11.04
CA ALA A 154 13.32 23.20 10.71
C ALA A 154 14.17 22.70 11.89
N ASP A 155 13.64 22.79 13.11
CA ASP A 155 14.25 22.20 14.31
C ASP A 155 13.88 20.73 14.39
N GLU A 156 14.88 19.85 14.25
CA GLU A 156 14.74 18.38 14.24
C GLU A 156 14.12 17.85 15.52
N ARG A 157 14.44 18.43 16.70
CA ARG A 157 13.86 17.97 17.98
C ARG A 157 12.38 18.30 18.05
N LYS A 158 12.01 19.48 17.55
CA LYS A 158 10.61 19.88 17.47
C LYS A 158 9.85 19.02 16.46
N GLU A 159 10.43 18.74 15.30
CA GLU A 159 9.87 17.85 14.29
C GLU A 159 9.58 16.45 14.87
N ALA A 160 10.59 15.84 15.52
CA ALA A 160 10.47 14.53 16.15
C ALA A 160 9.41 14.52 17.27
N ALA A 161 9.33 15.57 18.10
CA ALA A 161 8.32 15.68 19.15
C ALA A 161 6.89 15.78 18.58
N LEU A 162 6.70 16.49 17.46
CA LEU A 162 5.41 16.59 16.77
C LEU A 162 4.99 15.25 16.16
N LYS A 163 5.93 14.54 15.52
CA LYS A 163 5.72 13.18 15.00
C LYS A 163 5.31 12.23 16.13
N ALA A 164 6.06 12.24 17.23
CA ALA A 164 5.81 11.40 18.40
C ALA A 164 4.43 11.62 19.01
N ARG A 165 3.97 12.88 19.09
CA ARG A 165 2.64 13.21 19.60
C ARG A 165 1.54 12.62 18.74
N LEU A 166 1.66 12.72 17.42
CA LEU A 166 0.70 12.17 16.48
C LEU A 166 0.68 10.63 16.54
N ALA A 167 1.85 9.99 16.46
CA ALA A 167 2.00 8.54 16.54
C ALA A 167 1.44 7.99 17.86
N SER A 168 1.75 8.64 18.99
CA SER A 168 1.22 8.28 20.31
C SER A 168 -0.31 8.42 20.36
N TRP A 169 -0.87 9.47 19.78
CA TRP A 169 -2.33 9.66 19.74
C TRP A 169 -3.01 8.53 18.95
N LEU A 170 -2.51 8.19 17.76
CA LEU A 170 -3.04 7.11 16.92
C LEU A 170 -2.96 5.74 17.60
N GLN A 171 -1.80 5.42 18.19
CA GLN A 171 -1.61 4.18 18.95
C GLN A 171 -2.62 4.06 20.09
N ASN A 172 -2.75 5.11 20.91
CA ASN A 172 -3.67 5.12 22.05
C ASN A 172 -5.13 5.05 21.58
N PHE A 173 -5.51 5.78 20.53
CA PHE A 173 -6.85 5.78 19.98
C PHE A 173 -7.30 4.38 19.55
N LEU A 174 -6.44 3.66 18.83
CA LEU A 174 -6.70 2.30 18.35
C LEU A 174 -6.62 1.27 19.49
N ALA A 175 -5.62 1.38 20.39
CA ALA A 175 -5.44 0.46 21.51
C ALA A 175 -6.63 0.50 22.48
N LEU A 176 -7.13 1.69 22.81
CA LEU A 176 -8.33 1.85 23.66
C LEU A 176 -9.59 1.24 23.05
N ARG A 177 -9.63 1.07 21.73
CA ARG A 177 -10.71 0.41 20.99
C ARG A 177 -10.41 -1.06 20.67
N GLY A 178 -9.33 -1.61 21.22
CA GLY A 178 -8.95 -3.01 21.03
C GLY A 178 -8.51 -3.33 19.60
N ARG A 179 -7.99 -2.34 18.85
CA ARG A 179 -7.56 -2.50 17.45
C ARG A 179 -6.04 -2.53 17.32
N ALA A 180 -5.55 -3.43 16.47
CA ALA A 180 -4.15 -3.46 16.08
C ALA A 180 -3.86 -2.31 15.09
N LEU A 181 -2.60 -1.87 15.06
CA LEU A 181 -2.12 -0.81 14.19
C LEU A 181 -1.13 -1.44 13.20
N LEU A 182 -1.25 -1.05 11.93
CA LEU A 182 -0.25 -1.34 10.91
C LEU A 182 0.31 -0.01 10.41
N GLY A 183 1.59 0.01 10.03
CA GLY A 183 2.21 1.17 9.41
C GLY A 183 3.39 0.75 8.54
N TRP A 184 3.74 1.61 7.60
CA TRP A 184 4.98 1.46 6.84
C TRP A 184 6.19 1.59 7.76
N GLU A 185 7.33 1.07 7.33
CA GLU A 185 8.53 0.98 8.18
C GLU A 185 9.02 2.32 8.75
N GLU A 186 8.83 3.45 8.07
CA GLU A 186 9.07 4.82 8.56
C GLU A 186 8.37 5.12 9.88
N ALA A 187 7.22 4.50 10.10
CA ALA A 187 6.47 4.63 11.35
C ALA A 187 7.30 4.14 12.53
N PHE A 188 8.25 3.23 12.32
CA PHE A 188 8.99 2.55 13.37
C PHE A 188 10.41 3.09 13.59
N TYR A 189 11.25 3.17 12.54
CA TYR A 189 12.69 3.44 12.75
C TYR A 189 13.05 4.92 12.85
N GLU A 190 12.15 5.83 12.44
CA GLU A 190 12.40 7.25 12.54
C GLU A 190 12.15 7.78 13.95
N GLU A 191 12.86 8.85 14.31
CA GLU A 191 12.68 9.49 15.62
C GLU A 191 11.24 10.00 15.79
N GLY A 192 10.62 9.67 16.93
CA GLY A 192 9.21 9.95 17.18
C GLY A 192 8.23 8.99 16.49
N GLY A 193 8.71 7.82 16.08
CA GLY A 193 7.90 6.71 15.60
C GLY A 193 7.05 5.99 16.67
N LEU A 194 6.55 4.82 16.30
CA LEU A 194 5.69 3.94 17.11
C LEU A 194 6.47 3.33 18.28
N ASP A 195 5.75 3.10 19.38
CA ASP A 195 6.27 2.45 20.58
C ASP A 195 5.62 1.06 20.70
N PRO A 196 6.40 -0.04 20.64
CA PRO A 196 5.83 -1.38 20.71
C PRO A 196 5.14 -1.64 22.05
N ALA A 197 5.49 -0.92 23.11
CA ALA A 197 4.84 -1.03 24.41
C ALA A 197 3.42 -0.42 24.41
N ALA A 198 3.18 0.61 23.59
CA ALA A 198 1.89 1.30 23.52
C ALA A 198 0.85 0.50 22.70
N ASN A 199 1.29 -0.21 21.66
CA ASN A 199 0.45 -1.16 20.93
C ASN A 199 1.22 -2.46 20.67
N PRO A 200 1.09 -3.48 21.54
CA PRO A 200 1.88 -4.72 21.44
C PRO A 200 1.50 -5.60 20.23
N ARG A 201 0.45 -5.22 19.49
CA ARG A 201 0.04 -5.83 18.22
C ARG A 201 0.36 -4.94 17.01
N ALA A 202 1.20 -3.91 17.20
CA ALA A 202 1.67 -3.10 16.08
C ALA A 202 2.43 -3.98 15.09
N THR A 203 2.08 -3.85 13.81
CA THR A 203 2.73 -4.56 12.71
C THR A 203 3.40 -3.57 11.78
N VAL A 204 4.65 -3.83 11.43
CA VAL A 204 5.42 -3.05 10.47
C VAL A 204 5.31 -3.71 9.10
N VAL A 205 4.93 -2.94 8.08
CA VAL A 205 5.02 -3.37 6.68
C VAL A 205 6.35 -2.85 6.12
N ALA A 206 7.32 -3.75 6.00
CA ALA A 206 8.68 -3.41 5.59
C ALA A 206 8.82 -3.50 4.07
N TRP A 207 8.99 -2.35 3.43
CA TRP A 207 8.88 -2.22 1.98
C TRP A 207 10.16 -1.78 1.29
N LYS A 208 11.12 -1.21 2.01
CA LYS A 208 12.35 -0.72 1.39
C LYS A 208 13.20 -1.84 0.84
N GLN A 209 14.06 -1.47 -0.10
CA GLN A 209 15.04 -2.37 -0.65
C GLN A 209 15.99 -2.94 0.40
N ASP A 210 16.31 -2.11 1.40
CA ASP A 210 17.14 -2.52 2.51
C ASP A 210 16.33 -3.32 3.54
N GLU A 211 16.26 -4.64 3.32
CA GLU A 211 15.53 -5.57 4.17
C GLU A 211 16.06 -5.63 5.63
N ARG A 212 17.17 -4.94 5.96
CA ARG A 212 17.64 -4.80 7.35
C ARG A 212 16.65 -4.05 8.23
N PHE A 213 15.81 -3.16 7.67
CA PHE A 213 14.75 -2.51 8.44
C PHE A 213 13.74 -3.51 9.01
N ALA A 214 13.38 -4.54 8.22
CA ALA A 214 12.52 -5.64 8.66
C ALA A 214 13.16 -6.43 9.82
N VAL A 215 14.47 -6.70 9.72
CA VAL A 215 15.24 -7.37 10.79
C VAL A 215 15.25 -6.54 12.07
N THR A 216 15.53 -5.23 11.97
CA THR A 216 15.54 -4.34 13.12
C THR A 216 14.16 -4.26 13.79
N ALA A 217 13.08 -4.16 13.02
CA ALA A 217 11.72 -4.14 13.56
C ALA A 217 11.36 -5.45 14.28
N ALA A 218 11.65 -6.60 13.66
CA ALA A 218 11.35 -7.91 14.23
C ALA A 218 12.15 -8.16 15.53
N ASN A 219 13.45 -7.86 15.53
CA ASN A 219 14.30 -7.99 16.73
C ASN A 219 13.89 -7.01 17.84
N ALA A 220 13.32 -5.84 17.48
CA ALA A 220 12.73 -4.90 18.44
C ALA A 220 11.37 -5.36 19.00
N GLY A 221 10.82 -6.48 18.53
CA GLY A 221 9.62 -7.11 19.06
C GLY A 221 8.33 -6.78 18.31
N PHE A 222 8.40 -6.07 17.19
CA PHE A 222 7.24 -5.81 16.33
C PHE A 222 6.91 -7.04 15.48
N ASP A 223 5.63 -7.22 15.19
CA ASP A 223 5.22 -8.10 14.10
C ASP A 223 5.61 -7.44 12.76
N VAL A 224 6.02 -8.22 11.77
CA VAL A 224 6.52 -7.70 10.48
C VAL A 224 5.86 -8.43 9.32
N ILE A 225 5.42 -7.66 8.32
CA ILE A 225 5.03 -8.15 7.00
C ILE A 225 6.12 -7.74 6.02
N ALA A 226 6.73 -8.71 5.35
CA ALA A 226 7.76 -8.45 4.35
C ALA A 226 7.11 -8.07 3.01
N SER A 227 7.37 -6.86 2.54
CA SER A 227 6.87 -6.32 1.27
C SER A 227 7.96 -5.61 0.45
N PRO A 228 9.22 -6.10 0.37
CA PRO A 228 10.29 -5.39 -0.31
C PRO A 228 9.97 -5.07 -1.78
N ALA A 229 10.09 -3.80 -2.14
CA ALA A 229 9.71 -3.32 -3.47
C ALA A 229 10.46 -4.02 -4.61
N HIS A 230 11.72 -4.40 -4.43
CA HIS A 230 12.52 -5.09 -5.45
C HIS A 230 12.14 -6.56 -5.69
N PHE A 231 11.13 -7.06 -4.97
CA PHE A 231 10.55 -8.39 -5.15
C PHE A 231 9.02 -8.40 -5.26
N LEU A 232 8.32 -7.45 -4.62
CA LEU A 232 6.89 -7.58 -4.37
C LEU A 232 6.04 -6.35 -4.77
N TYR A 233 6.63 -5.35 -5.42
CA TYR A 233 5.88 -4.21 -5.98
C TYR A 233 5.51 -4.49 -7.45
N LEU A 234 4.24 -4.82 -7.66
CA LEU A 234 3.70 -5.30 -8.94
C LEU A 234 3.42 -4.16 -9.92
N ASP A 235 3.54 -2.89 -9.53
CA ASP A 235 3.56 -1.71 -10.42
C ASP A 235 4.88 -1.58 -11.21
N ILE A 236 5.91 -2.34 -10.81
CA ILE A 236 7.19 -2.36 -11.50
C ILE A 236 7.08 -3.11 -12.82
N VAL A 237 7.78 -2.60 -13.83
CA VAL A 237 7.87 -3.18 -15.17
C VAL A 237 8.31 -4.64 -15.14
N GLN A 238 7.68 -5.49 -15.97
CA GLN A 238 7.90 -6.95 -15.95
C GLN A 238 9.10 -7.42 -16.77
N GLY A 239 9.44 -6.67 -17.83
CA GLY A 239 10.52 -6.98 -18.75
C GLY A 239 11.41 -5.78 -19.00
N LEU A 240 12.32 -5.94 -19.97
CA LEU A 240 13.29 -4.92 -20.37
C LEU A 240 12.96 -4.30 -21.74
N SER A 241 11.81 -4.65 -22.33
CA SER A 241 11.37 -4.03 -23.58
C SER A 241 11.01 -2.58 -23.33
N TRP A 242 11.27 -1.72 -24.31
CA TRP A 242 10.81 -0.33 -24.27
C TRP A 242 9.27 -0.22 -24.30
N GLU A 243 8.59 -1.28 -24.74
CA GLU A 243 7.12 -1.39 -24.72
C GLU A 243 6.58 -1.81 -23.34
N ASP A 244 7.41 -2.37 -22.47
CA ASP A 244 6.97 -2.80 -21.15
C ASP A 244 6.68 -1.57 -20.30
N ARG A 245 5.41 -1.43 -19.89
CA ARG A 245 4.95 -0.31 -19.08
C ARG A 245 5.04 -0.67 -17.59
N GLY A 246 5.36 0.31 -16.76
CA GLY A 246 5.45 0.19 -15.31
C GLY A 246 6.51 1.14 -14.75
N LEU A 247 6.60 1.24 -13.44
CA LEU A 247 7.68 1.95 -12.77
C LEU A 247 8.95 1.08 -12.74
N TYR A 248 10.08 1.66 -12.34
CA TYR A 248 11.38 0.97 -12.29
C TYR A 248 12.31 1.53 -11.22
N TRP A 249 11.77 2.30 -10.27
CA TRP A 249 12.56 2.97 -9.24
C TRP A 249 13.26 1.97 -8.30
N SER A 250 12.63 0.82 -8.02
CA SER A 250 13.16 -0.17 -7.08
C SER A 250 14.02 -1.26 -7.78
N VAL A 251 13.70 -1.60 -9.02
CA VAL A 251 14.46 -2.56 -9.82
C VAL A 251 14.15 -2.32 -11.29
N THR A 252 15.14 -2.54 -12.16
CA THR A 252 15.01 -2.33 -13.61
C THR A 252 13.93 -3.19 -14.26
N ALA A 253 13.69 -4.39 -13.74
CA ALA A 253 12.55 -5.24 -14.11
C ALA A 253 12.25 -6.24 -12.98
N LEU A 254 10.97 -6.53 -12.79
CA LEU A 254 10.46 -7.53 -11.85
C LEU A 254 9.73 -8.64 -12.62
N PRO A 255 10.46 -9.56 -13.27
CA PRO A 255 9.87 -10.72 -13.94
C PRO A 255 9.31 -11.71 -12.92
N VAL A 256 8.37 -12.56 -13.33
CA VAL A 256 7.73 -13.58 -12.46
C VAL A 256 8.74 -14.52 -11.80
N GLU A 257 9.86 -14.84 -12.46
CA GLU A 257 10.93 -15.66 -11.90
C GLU A 257 11.57 -15.01 -10.66
N ARG A 258 11.77 -13.69 -10.69
CA ARG A 258 12.36 -12.94 -9.58
C ARG A 258 11.42 -12.93 -8.37
N VAL A 259 10.12 -12.74 -8.60
CA VAL A 259 9.09 -12.81 -7.55
C VAL A 259 9.06 -14.21 -6.93
N TYR A 260 9.05 -15.25 -7.78
CA TYR A 260 9.00 -16.64 -7.35
C TYR A 260 10.24 -17.05 -6.53
N ALA A 261 11.42 -16.56 -6.90
CA ALA A 261 12.68 -16.86 -6.24
C ALA A 261 12.88 -16.16 -4.89
N TYR A 262 11.99 -15.23 -4.51
CA TYR A 262 12.07 -14.59 -3.21
C TYR A 262 11.84 -15.62 -2.09
N GLU A 263 12.67 -15.58 -1.05
CA GLU A 263 12.53 -16.40 0.16
C GLU A 263 12.78 -15.51 1.37
N PRO A 264 11.73 -14.93 1.99
CA PRO A 264 11.88 -13.86 2.98
C PRO A 264 12.70 -14.31 4.19
N LEU A 265 12.36 -15.45 4.80
CA LEU A 265 13.01 -15.88 6.05
C LEU A 265 14.50 -16.16 5.88
N ASP A 266 14.90 -16.83 4.80
CA ASP A 266 16.32 -17.14 4.57
C ASP A 266 17.15 -15.88 4.34
N ARG A 267 16.60 -14.90 3.63
CA ARG A 267 17.25 -13.59 3.44
C ARG A 267 17.35 -12.82 4.75
N LEU A 268 16.27 -12.74 5.53
CA LEU A 268 16.26 -12.03 6.80
C LEU A 268 17.22 -12.68 7.83
N ARG A 269 17.32 -14.02 7.87
CA ARG A 269 18.32 -14.74 8.69
C ARG A 269 19.76 -14.34 8.32
N GLN A 270 20.07 -14.27 7.03
CA GLN A 270 21.39 -13.85 6.55
C GLN A 270 21.72 -12.39 6.93
N LEU A 271 20.69 -11.56 7.11
CA LEU A 271 20.80 -10.16 7.53
C LEU A 271 20.79 -9.98 9.06
N GLY A 272 20.74 -11.06 9.84
CA GLY A 272 20.84 -11.01 11.30
C GLY A 272 19.51 -11.08 12.04
N LEU A 273 18.46 -11.63 11.43
CA LEU A 273 17.22 -11.96 12.16
C LEU A 273 17.52 -12.99 13.26
N GLU A 274 17.17 -12.63 14.49
CA GLU A 274 17.36 -13.52 15.64
C GLU A 274 16.36 -14.69 15.60
N SER A 275 16.80 -15.88 16.02
CA SER A 275 15.94 -17.08 16.01
C SER A 275 14.65 -16.90 16.83
N GLY A 276 14.68 -16.10 17.90
CA GLY A 276 13.49 -15.76 18.69
C GLY A 276 12.52 -14.81 17.98
N ALA A 277 13.01 -14.00 17.03
CA ALA A 277 12.23 -13.03 16.27
C ALA A 277 11.61 -13.62 15.00
N GLU A 278 11.95 -14.84 14.58
CA GLU A 278 11.38 -15.45 13.36
C GLU A 278 9.84 -15.52 13.39
N SER A 279 9.26 -15.82 14.55
CA SER A 279 7.80 -15.88 14.75
C SER A 279 7.08 -14.53 14.59
N ARG A 280 7.85 -13.43 14.59
CA ARG A 280 7.36 -12.08 14.34
C ARG A 280 7.18 -11.78 12.87
N ILE A 281 7.81 -12.54 11.98
CA ILE A 281 7.57 -12.43 10.54
C ILE A 281 6.22 -13.09 10.23
N ARG A 282 5.17 -12.27 10.10
CA ARG A 282 3.78 -12.73 9.97
C ARG A 282 3.42 -13.20 8.58
N GLY A 283 4.15 -12.76 7.56
CA GLY A 283 3.94 -13.15 6.18
C GLY A 283 4.56 -12.18 5.19
N VAL A 284 4.12 -12.30 3.94
CA VAL A 284 4.51 -11.42 2.83
C VAL A 284 3.31 -10.66 2.28
N GLN A 285 3.57 -9.50 1.70
CA GLN A 285 2.57 -8.72 0.98
C GLN A 285 3.15 -8.27 -0.36
N ALA A 286 2.35 -8.38 -1.42
CA ALA A 286 2.62 -7.71 -2.68
C ALA A 286 1.71 -6.48 -2.81
N ALA A 287 2.26 -5.41 -3.34
CA ALA A 287 1.56 -4.14 -3.54
C ALA A 287 1.40 -3.86 -5.04
N LEU A 288 0.30 -3.22 -5.41
CA LEU A 288 0.11 -2.65 -6.74
C LEU A 288 -0.22 -1.16 -6.56
N TRP A 289 0.79 -0.32 -6.75
CA TRP A 289 0.61 1.13 -6.82
C TRP A 289 0.06 1.55 -8.19
N SER A 290 -0.60 2.70 -8.26
CA SER A 290 -1.54 3.02 -9.35
C SER A 290 -1.25 4.28 -10.17
N GLU A 291 -0.06 4.86 -10.03
CA GLU A 291 0.38 6.07 -10.76
C GLU A 291 0.31 5.88 -12.29
N THR A 292 0.54 4.64 -12.76
CA THR A 292 0.48 4.28 -14.19
C THR A 292 -0.56 3.19 -14.50
N VAL A 293 -1.45 2.91 -13.54
CA VAL A 293 -2.50 1.87 -13.63
C VAL A 293 -3.87 2.55 -13.58
N ASP A 294 -4.37 2.91 -14.76
CA ASP A 294 -5.56 3.76 -14.94
C ASP A 294 -6.83 3.00 -15.34
N THR A 295 -6.71 1.71 -15.64
CA THR A 295 -7.79 0.84 -16.12
C THR A 295 -7.76 -0.53 -15.42
N PRO A 296 -8.91 -1.20 -15.25
CA PRO A 296 -8.95 -2.56 -14.71
C PRO A 296 -8.07 -3.55 -15.49
N GLU A 297 -8.11 -3.47 -16.83
CA GLU A 297 -7.29 -4.30 -17.72
C GLU A 297 -5.80 -4.12 -17.45
N ARG A 298 -5.39 -2.87 -17.20
CA ARG A 298 -4.00 -2.57 -16.86
C ARG A 298 -3.61 -3.10 -15.49
N ALA A 299 -4.52 -3.06 -14.51
CA ALA A 299 -4.28 -3.64 -13.19
C ALA A 299 -4.09 -5.15 -13.29
N GLU A 300 -4.95 -5.83 -14.06
CA GLU A 300 -4.84 -7.26 -14.34
C GLU A 300 -3.51 -7.63 -15.00
N GLU A 301 -3.08 -6.87 -16.02
CA GLU A 301 -1.78 -7.05 -16.68
C GLU A 301 -0.60 -6.93 -15.70
N MET A 302 -0.68 -6.02 -14.72
CA MET A 302 0.38 -5.83 -13.73
C MET A 302 0.35 -6.89 -12.62
N LEU A 303 -0.83 -7.34 -12.22
CA LEU A 303 -0.99 -8.40 -11.21
C LEU A 303 -0.55 -9.76 -11.75
N PHE A 304 -1.06 -10.18 -12.90
CA PHE A 304 -0.85 -11.52 -13.45
C PHE A 304 0.28 -11.52 -14.49
N PRO A 305 1.17 -12.53 -14.48
CA PRO A 305 1.15 -13.77 -13.68
C PRO A 305 1.76 -13.67 -12.28
N ARG A 306 2.39 -12.54 -11.93
CA ARG A 306 3.24 -12.43 -10.73
C ARG A 306 2.50 -12.69 -9.43
N LEU A 307 1.22 -12.33 -9.33
CA LEU A 307 0.38 -12.62 -8.18
C LEU A 307 0.23 -14.12 -7.89
N LEU A 308 0.33 -14.98 -8.92
CA LEU A 308 0.35 -16.44 -8.74
C LEU A 308 1.67 -16.90 -8.10
N ALA A 309 2.79 -16.30 -8.48
CA ALA A 309 4.08 -16.54 -7.82
C ALA A 309 4.07 -16.05 -6.38
N VAL A 310 3.48 -14.89 -6.11
CA VAL A 310 3.26 -14.38 -4.74
C VAL A 310 2.40 -15.35 -3.92
N SER A 311 1.34 -15.90 -4.53
CA SER A 311 0.44 -16.86 -3.85
C SER A 311 1.18 -18.14 -3.48
N GLU A 312 2.03 -18.66 -4.37
CA GLU A 312 2.82 -19.86 -4.09
C GLU A 312 3.92 -19.59 -3.05
N LEU A 313 4.59 -18.44 -3.14
CA LEU A 313 5.55 -17.95 -2.17
C LEU A 313 4.95 -17.86 -0.76
N ALA A 314 3.72 -17.34 -0.64
CA ALA A 314 3.08 -17.12 0.65
C ALA A 314 2.54 -18.42 1.30
N TRP A 315 2.41 -19.50 0.53
CA TRP A 315 1.71 -20.71 0.95
C TRP A 315 2.56 -21.98 0.97
N THR A 316 3.43 -22.14 -0.02
CA THR A 316 4.13 -23.41 -0.25
C THR A 316 5.45 -23.43 0.51
N ASP A 317 5.70 -24.54 1.19
CA ASP A 317 6.98 -24.76 1.87
C ASP A 317 8.15 -24.60 0.88
N PRO A 318 9.21 -23.83 1.23
CA PRO A 318 10.32 -23.56 0.33
C PRO A 318 10.99 -24.81 -0.25
N SER A 319 11.05 -25.91 0.51
CA SER A 319 11.65 -27.17 0.03
C SER A 319 10.86 -27.84 -1.11
N ARG A 320 9.60 -27.42 -1.31
CA ARG A 320 8.70 -27.92 -2.36
C ARG A 320 8.61 -26.99 -3.55
N LYS A 321 9.20 -25.79 -3.48
CA LYS A 321 9.21 -24.83 -4.59
C LYS A 321 10.22 -25.29 -5.64
N HIS A 322 9.74 -25.48 -6.87
CA HIS A 322 10.58 -25.79 -8.02
C HIS A 322 10.16 -24.94 -9.23
N TRP A 323 11.06 -24.06 -9.70
CA TRP A 323 10.74 -23.10 -10.77
C TRP A 323 10.20 -23.77 -12.04
N GLY A 324 10.83 -24.85 -12.49
CA GLY A 324 10.35 -25.57 -13.68
C GLY A 324 8.95 -26.15 -13.50
N ASP A 325 8.59 -26.59 -12.28
CA ASP A 325 7.25 -27.11 -11.99
C ASP A 325 6.21 -25.98 -11.98
N PHE A 326 6.56 -24.85 -11.37
CA PHE A 326 5.74 -23.65 -11.40
C PHE A 326 5.46 -23.18 -12.84
N GLN A 327 6.49 -23.13 -13.71
CA GLN A 327 6.33 -22.78 -15.11
C GLN A 327 5.37 -23.73 -15.85
N TRP A 328 5.46 -25.03 -15.60
CA TRP A 328 4.56 -26.04 -16.19
C TRP A 328 3.11 -25.85 -15.75
N ARG A 329 2.86 -25.47 -14.50
CA ARG A 329 1.51 -25.19 -13.98
C ARG A 329 0.98 -23.82 -14.42
N LEU A 330 1.87 -22.86 -14.63
CA LEU A 330 1.50 -21.48 -14.95
C LEU A 330 0.79 -21.37 -16.30
N ALA A 331 1.31 -22.00 -17.35
CA ALA A 331 0.74 -21.90 -18.70
C ALA A 331 -0.75 -22.32 -18.79
N PRO A 332 -1.17 -23.51 -18.32
CA PRO A 332 -2.59 -23.89 -18.36
C PRO A 332 -3.45 -23.02 -17.42
N HIS A 333 -2.89 -22.51 -16.32
CA HIS A 333 -3.61 -21.62 -15.42
C HIS A 333 -3.89 -20.24 -16.06
N LEU A 334 -2.93 -19.69 -16.81
CA LEU A 334 -3.14 -18.45 -17.56
C LEU A 334 -4.17 -18.62 -18.68
N ALA A 335 -4.15 -19.76 -19.37
CA ALA A 335 -5.17 -20.08 -20.37
C ALA A 335 -6.57 -20.13 -19.74
N TRP A 336 -6.70 -20.71 -18.55
CA TRP A 336 -7.95 -20.73 -17.79
C TRP A 336 -8.38 -19.31 -17.36
N LEU A 337 -7.48 -18.48 -16.83
CA LEU A 337 -7.77 -17.09 -16.44
C LEU A 337 -8.30 -16.26 -17.61
N ALA A 338 -7.68 -16.40 -18.78
CA ALA A 338 -8.07 -15.69 -20.00
C ALA A 338 -9.47 -16.13 -20.50
N GLN A 339 -9.82 -17.41 -20.37
CA GLN A 339 -11.08 -17.95 -20.89
C GLN A 339 -12.26 -17.74 -19.94
N GLU A 340 -12.08 -18.02 -18.65
CA GLU A 340 -13.18 -18.07 -17.68
C GLU A 340 -13.41 -16.73 -16.97
N SER A 341 -12.35 -15.94 -16.79
CA SER A 341 -12.42 -14.69 -16.01
C SER A 341 -12.24 -13.43 -16.85
N SER A 342 -11.96 -13.56 -18.16
CA SER A 342 -11.60 -12.44 -19.05
C SER A 342 -10.44 -11.57 -18.53
N VAL A 343 -9.61 -12.12 -17.64
CA VAL A 343 -8.50 -11.43 -16.98
C VAL A 343 -7.33 -11.30 -17.95
N ARG A 344 -6.81 -10.08 -18.11
CA ARG A 344 -5.56 -9.86 -18.86
C ARG A 344 -4.34 -10.21 -18.01
N HIS A 345 -3.26 -10.61 -18.66
CA HIS A 345 -1.99 -10.88 -17.99
C HIS A 345 -0.85 -10.21 -18.75
N GLY A 346 0.11 -9.65 -18.02
CA GLY A 346 1.29 -9.01 -18.57
C GLY A 346 2.49 -9.95 -18.67
N GLY A 347 3.53 -9.49 -19.36
CA GLY A 347 4.79 -10.21 -19.51
C GLY A 347 4.73 -11.44 -20.42
N THR A 348 5.91 -11.87 -20.87
CA THR A 348 6.08 -13.18 -21.51
C THR A 348 6.06 -14.26 -20.43
N ALA A 349 4.91 -14.93 -20.28
CA ALA A 349 4.83 -16.13 -19.46
C ALA A 349 5.70 -17.22 -20.11
N CYS A 350 6.93 -17.34 -19.59
CA CYS A 350 8.06 -18.05 -20.17
C CYS A 350 8.65 -17.32 -21.38
N GLY A 351 9.96 -17.49 -21.64
CA GLY A 351 10.57 -17.17 -22.95
C GLY A 351 9.98 -17.96 -24.13
N ILE A 352 8.81 -18.57 -23.95
CA ILE A 352 7.89 -18.96 -25.00
C ILE A 352 7.11 -17.69 -25.31
N VAL A 353 7.50 -17.02 -26.39
CA VAL A 353 6.60 -16.13 -27.12
C VAL A 353 5.26 -16.87 -27.19
N ALA A 354 4.24 -16.36 -26.50
CA ALA A 354 2.87 -16.76 -26.75
C ALA A 354 2.52 -16.25 -28.16
N ASN A 355 3.10 -16.90 -29.17
CA ASN A 355 2.57 -16.85 -30.51
C ASN A 355 1.18 -17.45 -30.36
N SER A 356 0.17 -16.63 -30.60
CA SER A 356 -1.25 -16.97 -30.60
C SER A 356 -1.61 -18.17 -31.47
N ASP A 357 -0.65 -18.71 -32.24
CA ASP A 357 -0.76 -19.93 -33.01
C ASP A 357 -0.63 -21.22 -32.18
N PHE A 358 -0.04 -21.21 -30.98
CA PHE A 358 0.08 -22.42 -30.14
C PHE A 358 -1.18 -22.74 -29.31
N LEU A 359 -2.12 -21.79 -29.19
CA LEU A 359 -3.37 -21.96 -28.43
C LEU A 359 -4.57 -22.38 -29.30
N ARG A 360 -4.36 -22.71 -30.58
CA ARG A 360 -5.38 -23.41 -31.36
C ARG A 360 -5.47 -24.87 -30.92
N VAL A 361 -6.24 -25.11 -29.87
CA VAL A 361 -6.87 -26.43 -29.68
C VAL A 361 -7.63 -26.71 -30.98
N PRO A 362 -7.34 -27.82 -31.69
CA PRO A 362 -8.12 -28.16 -32.88
C PRO A 362 -9.57 -28.34 -32.45
N SER A 363 -10.45 -27.46 -32.92
CA SER A 363 -11.88 -27.74 -32.93
C SER A 363 -12.10 -28.87 -33.93
N GLY A 364 -12.21 -30.09 -33.41
CA GLY A 364 -12.19 -31.28 -34.25
C GLY A 364 -12.95 -32.46 -33.66
N LYS A 365 -14.26 -32.45 -33.93
CA LYS A 365 -15.23 -33.56 -34.10
C LYS A 365 -15.55 -34.49 -32.94
#